data_AF-A0A967BTI6-F1
#
_entry.id   AF-A0A967BTI6-F1
#
_cell.length_a   1.000
_cell.length_b   1.000
_cell.length_c   1.000
_cell.angle_alpha   90.00
_cell.angle_beta   90.00
_cell.angle_gamma   90.00
#
_symmetry.space_group_name_H-M   'P 1'
#
loop_
_entity.id
_entity.type
_entity.pdbx_description
1 polymer ?
#
loop_
_entity_poly.entity_id
_entity_poly.type
_entity_poly.pdbx_seq_one_letter_code
_entity_poly.pdbx_strand_id
1 'polypeptide(L)' 'MNQRNIRLLIAYDGTGYSGWQRQNDTATIQGSLEDRLATMTGAAVTLHGAG' A
#
# COMPACT_ATOMS: atom_id res chain seq x y z
N MET A 1 -10.54 5.77 18.66
CA MET A 1 -10.46 6.50 17.37
C MET A 1 -11.26 5.71 16.34
N ASN A 2 -12.15 6.36 15.59
CA ASN A 2 -13.03 5.65 14.66
C ASN A 2 -12.29 5.37 13.35
N GLN A 3 -12.37 4.14 12.83
CA GLN A 3 -11.73 3.77 11.58
C GLN A 3 -12.45 4.44 10.39
N ARG A 4 -11.68 5.04 9.47
CA ARG A 4 -12.22 5.73 8.29
C ARG A 4 -11.77 5.02 7.02
N ASN A 5 -12.68 4.88 6.06
CA ASN A 5 -12.33 4.48 4.71
C ASN A 5 -11.94 5.72 3.90
N ILE A 6 -10.74 5.72 3.32
CA ILE A 6 -10.16 6.86 2.62
C ILE A 6 -9.78 6.40 1.21
N ARG A 7 -10.31 7.09 0.20
CA ARG A 7 -9.90 6.87 -1.19
C ARG A 7 -8.58 7.61 -1.44
N LEU A 8 -7.59 6.89 -1.94
CA LEU A 8 -6.33 7.44 -2.42
C LEU A 8 -6.33 7.42 -3.96
N LEU A 9 -5.89 8.51 -4.58
CA LEU A 9 -5.52 8.54 -5.99
C LEU A 9 -4.00 8.60 -6.05
N ILE A 10 -3.38 7.63 -6.71
CA ILE A 10 -1.94 7.44 -6.68
C ILE A 10 -1.40 7.26 -8.09
N ALA A 11 -0.19 7.76 -8.29
CA ALA A 11 0.65 7.47 -9.44
C ALA A 11 1.98 6.94 -8.89
N TYR A 12 2.59 6.00 -9.60
CA TYR A 12 3.86 5.41 -9.20
C TYR A 12 4.70 5.07 -10.43
N ASP A 13 6.01 5.07 -10.22
CA ASP A 13 6.97 4.46 -11.16
C ASP A 13 7.15 2.99 -10.78
N GLY A 14 6.83 2.10 -11.71
CA GLY A 14 6.88 0.66 -11.50
C GLY A 14 8.25 0.02 -11.74
N THR A 15 9.26 0.74 -12.26
CA THR A 15 10.53 0.14 -12.75
C THR A 15 11.29 -0.68 -11.68
N GLY A 16 11.16 -0.33 -10.40
CA GLY A 16 11.82 -1.04 -9.29
C GLY A 16 10.94 -2.03 -8.51
N TYR A 17 9.70 -2.25 -8.96
CA TYR A 17 8.71 -3.03 -8.22
C TYR A 17 8.21 -4.21 -9.04
N SER A 18 7.94 -5.33 -8.36
CA SER A 18 7.35 -6.54 -8.94
C SER A 18 5.84 -6.42 -9.14
N GLY A 19 5.37 -5.22 -9.49
CA GLY A 19 3.95 -4.91 -9.73
C GLY A 19 3.20 -4.36 -8.50
N TRP A 20 1.87 -4.37 -8.63
CA TRP A 20 0.96 -3.79 -7.64
C TRP A 20 0.80 -4.67 -6.40
N GLN A 21 0.28 -5.88 -6.60
CA GLN A 21 -0.17 -6.76 -5.53
C GLN A 21 1.01 -7.28 -4.71
N ARG A 22 0.81 -7.34 -3.38
CA ARG A 22 1.77 -7.96 -2.45
C ARG A 22 2.12 -9.38 -2.87
N GLN A 23 3.41 -9.66 -2.92
CA GLN A 23 3.99 -10.97 -3.24
C GLN A 23 5.07 -11.27 -2.20
N ASN A 24 5.44 -12.55 -2.07
CA ASN A 24 6.51 -12.96 -1.17
C ASN A 24 7.87 -12.52 -1.75
N ASP A 25 8.78 -12.13 -0.87
CA ASP A 25 10.21 -11.88 -1.15
C ASP A 25 10.53 -10.87 -2.26
N THR A 26 9.58 -10.00 -2.62
CA THR A 26 9.77 -8.97 -3.65
C THR A 26 9.12 -7.64 -3.25
N ALA A 27 9.74 -6.53 -3.68
CA ALA A 27 9.19 -5.20 -3.45
C ALA A 27 7.97 -4.96 -4.35
N THR A 28 6.85 -4.55 -3.77
CA THR A 28 5.58 -4.28 -4.49
C THR A 28 5.01 -2.94 -4.06
N ILE A 29 4.17 -2.33 -4.91
CA ILE A 29 3.60 -1.02 -4.61
C ILE A 29 2.64 -1.10 -3.41
N GLN A 30 1.76 -2.11 -3.38
CA GLN A 30 0.82 -2.30 -2.28
C GLN A 30 1.53 -2.50 -0.95
N GLY A 31 2.50 -3.42 -0.88
CA GLY A 31 3.25 -3.68 0.36
C GLY A 31 3.99 -2.43 0.84
N SER A 32 4.65 -1.72 -0.07
CA SER A 32 5.39 -0.49 0.28
C SER A 32 4.48 0.62 0.82
N LEU A 33 3.29 0.79 0.24
CA LEU A 33 2.31 1.76 0.74
C LEU A 33 1.76 1.35 2.10
N GLU A 34 1.41 0.08 2.28
CA GLU A 34 0.87 -0.44 3.55
C GLU A 34 1.88 -0.30 4.69
N ASP A 35 3.18 -0.57 4.46
CA ASP A 35 4.23 -0.41 5.47
C ASP A 35 4.39 1.06 5.91
N ARG A 36 4.35 1.99 4.95
CA ARG A 36 4.45 3.43 5.23
C ARG A 36 3.19 3.95 5.91
N LEU A 37 2.01 3.54 5.45
CA LEU A 37 0.75 3.91 6.09
C LEU A 37 0.69 3.37 7.51
N ALA A 38 1.14 2.15 7.76
CA ALA A 38 1.17 1.58 9.10
C ALA A 38 2.11 2.37 10.04
N THR A 39 3.24 2.83 9.53
CA THR A 39 4.15 3.71 10.28
C THR A 39 3.47 5.05 10.61
N MET A 40 2.74 5.64 9.66
CA MET A 40 2.08 6.94 9.84
C MET A 40 0.86 6.88 10.76
N THR A 41 0.10 5.79 10.72
CA THR A 41 -1.14 5.63 11.49
C THR A 41 -0.92 4.94 12.84
N GLY A 42 0.23 4.30 13.04
CA GLY A 42 0.54 3.49 14.22
C GLY A 42 -0.23 2.17 14.28
N ALA A 43 -0.85 1.74 13.18
CA ALA A 43 -1.66 0.52 13.11
C ALA A 43 -1.53 -0.15 11.74
N ALA A 44 -1.68 -1.47 11.66
CA ALA A 44 -1.67 -2.17 10.39
C ALA A 44 -2.79 -1.65 9.46
N VAL A 45 -2.45 -1.40 8.19
CA VAL A 45 -3.38 -0.92 7.16
C VAL A 45 -3.41 -1.91 6.01
N THR A 46 -4.61 -2.21 5.51
CA THR A 46 -4.80 -2.97 4.26
C THR A 46 -5.27 -2.02 3.18
N LEU A 47 -4.61 -2.02 2.03
CA LEU A 47 -4.96 -1.23 0.87
C LEU A 47 -5.67 -2.12 -0.16
N HIS A 48 -6.83 -1.67 -0.63
CA HIS A 48 -7.55 -2.33 -1.72
C HIS A 48 -7.31 -1.57 -3.03
N GLY A 49 -6.72 -2.26 -4.02
CA GLY A 49 -6.56 -1.74 -5.38
C GLY A 49 -7.89 -1.77 -6.14
N ALA A 50 -8.02 -0.90 -7.13
CA ALA A 50 -9.19 -0.88 -8.03
C ALA A 50 -9.07 -1.85 -9.21
N GLY A 51 -7.96 -2.60 -9.31
CA GLY A 51 -7.65 -3.54 -10.37
C GLY A 51 -6.51 -4.47 -10.00
#